data_AF-K1UHN0-F1
#
_entry.id   AF-K1UHN0-F1
#
_cell.length_a   1.000
_cell.length_b   1.000
_cell.length_c   1.000
_cell.angle_alpha   90.00
_cell.angle_beta   90.00
_cell.angle_gamma   90.00
#
_symmetry.space_group_name_H-M   'P 1'
#
loop_
_entity.id
_entity.type
_entity.pdbx_description
1 polymer ?
#
loop_
_entity_poly.entity_id
_entity_poly.type
_entity_poly.pdbx_seq_one_letter_code
_entity_poly.pdbx_strand_id
1 'polypeptide(L)' 'MEEMRQKAGAQNYHGHDYMDLQRFAENTRHMIIFDVLTHDSPVGWKGERTRLFLSDIGYEKALDSQQRAD' A
#
# COMPACT_ATOMS: atom_id res chain seq x y z
N MET A 1 12.72 -9.72 -17.85
CA MET A 1 12.46 -10.02 -16.41
C MET A 1 12.55 -8.75 -15.58
N GLU A 2 13.68 -8.04 -15.58
CA GLU A 2 13.83 -6.75 -14.88
C GLU A 2 12.83 -5.68 -15.34
N GLU A 3 12.62 -5.58 -16.65
CA GLU A 3 11.71 -4.59 -17.26
C GLU A 3 10.22 -4.85 -16.91
N MET A 4 9.83 -6.13 -16.76
CA MET A 4 8.49 -6.51 -16.31
C MET A 4 8.33 -6.34 -14.79
N ARG A 5 9.39 -6.56 -14.01
CA ARG A 5 9.42 -6.27 -12.56
C ARG A 5 9.17 -4.78 -12.31
N GLN A 6 9.89 -3.91 -13.02
CA GLN A 6 9.72 -2.47 -12.90
C GLN A 6 8.29 -2.01 -13.27
N LYS A 7 7.71 -2.56 -14.34
CA LYS A 7 6.32 -2.26 -14.76
C LYS A 7 5.25 -2.79 -13.80
N ALA A 8 5.51 -3.87 -13.06
CA ALA A 8 4.50 -4.56 -12.26
C ALA A 8 4.39 -4.11 -10.79
N GLY A 9 5.24 -3.17 -10.35
CA GLY A 9 5.29 -2.75 -8.96
C GLY A 9 6.55 -3.19 -8.21
N ALA A 10 7.67 -3.45 -8.86
CA ALA A 10 8.97 -3.51 -8.18
C ALA A 10 9.59 -2.12 -7.92
N GLN A 11 8.87 -1.02 -8.23
CA GLN A 11 9.26 0.30 -7.75
C GLN A 11 9.20 0.31 -6.22
N ASN A 12 10.23 0.85 -5.58
CA ASN A 12 10.25 1.05 -4.14
C ASN A 12 9.25 2.14 -3.77
N TYR A 13 8.23 1.77 -2.99
CA TYR A 13 7.31 2.71 -2.35
C TYR A 13 7.58 2.70 -0.84
N HIS A 14 7.12 3.74 -0.16
CA HIS A 14 7.15 3.78 1.31
C HIS A 14 6.21 2.70 1.88
N GLY A 15 6.37 2.35 3.16
CA GLY A 15 5.61 1.26 3.77
C GLY A 15 6.22 -0.12 3.47
N HIS A 16 5.44 -1.03 2.88
CA HIS A 16 5.90 -2.39 2.58
C HIS A 16 6.67 -2.48 1.27
N ASP A 17 7.83 -3.15 1.31
CA ASP A 17 8.59 -3.47 0.10
C ASP A 17 7.86 -4.51 -0.76
N TYR A 18 8.18 -4.60 -2.05
CA TYR A 18 7.55 -5.52 -3.01
C TYR A 18 7.67 -6.99 -2.58
N MET A 19 8.78 -7.34 -1.94
CA MET A 19 9.09 -8.70 -1.49
C MET A 19 8.93 -8.86 0.04
N ASP A 20 8.21 -7.94 0.71
CA ASP A 20 7.93 -8.05 2.13
C ASP A 20 7.15 -9.34 2.44
N LEU A 21 7.51 -10.02 3.53
CA LEU A 21 6.93 -11.30 3.95
C LEU A 21 5.43 -11.20 4.18
N GLN A 22 4.93 -10.02 4.58
CA GLN A 22 3.49 -9.78 4.77
C GLN A 22 2.66 -10.04 3.51
N ARG A 23 3.26 -9.95 2.31
CA ARG A 23 2.62 -10.32 1.06
C ARG A 23 2.12 -11.77 1.04
N PHE A 24 2.83 -12.66 1.73
CA PHE A 24 2.57 -14.10 1.77
C PHE A 24 1.83 -14.56 3.02
N ALA A 25 1.44 -13.63 3.91
CA ALA A 25 0.59 -13.97 5.03
C ALA A 25 -0.75 -14.52 4.52
N GLU A 26 -1.27 -15.58 5.17
CA GLU A 26 -2.45 -16.33 4.70
C GLU A 26 -3.71 -15.46 4.54
N ASN A 27 -3.78 -14.39 5.33
CA ASN A 27 -4.89 -13.45 5.36
C ASN A 27 -4.70 -12.25 4.40
N THR A 28 -3.54 -12.11 3.74
CA THR A 28 -3.32 -11.05 2.76
C THR A 28 -4.09 -11.35 1.48
N ARG A 29 -4.93 -10.39 1.06
CA ARG A 29 -5.77 -10.48 -0.14
C ARG A 29 -5.54 -9.32 -1.10
N HIS A 30 -5.12 -8.16 -0.58
CA HIS A 30 -5.00 -6.92 -1.34
C HIS A 30 -3.58 -6.38 -1.27
N MET A 31 -3.07 -5.93 -2.41
CA MET A 31 -1.92 -5.04 -2.48
C MET A 31 -2.42 -3.70 -3.00
N ILE A 32 -2.24 -2.64 -2.22
CA ILE A 32 -2.63 -1.29 -2.62
C ILE A 32 -1.42 -0.37 -2.68
N ILE A 33 -1.48 0.58 -3.62
CA ILE A 33 -0.53 1.69 -3.73
C ILE A 33 -1.35 2.98 -3.75
N PHE A 34 -1.02 3.94 -2.90
CA PHE A 34 -1.75 5.19 -2.76
C PHE A 34 -0.82 6.33 -2.34
N ASP A 35 -1.28 7.56 -2.56
CA ASP A 35 -0.60 8.76 -2.09
C ASP A 35 -1.18 9.17 -0.72
N VAL A 36 -0.32 9.51 0.23
CA VAL A 36 -0.75 9.99 1.55
C VAL A 36 -1.06 11.49 1.47
N LEU A 37 -2.31 11.86 1.71
CA LEU A 37 -2.79 13.24 1.52
C LEU A 37 -2.77 14.08 2.81
N THR A 38 -2.76 13.44 3.99
CA THR A 38 -2.87 14.10 5.29
C THR A 38 -1.61 13.91 6.13
N HIS A 39 -1.34 14.84 7.05
CA HIS A 39 -0.21 14.71 7.98
C HIS A 39 -0.49 13.73 9.12
N ASP A 40 -1.76 13.49 9.44
CA ASP A 40 -2.20 12.58 10.51
C ASP A 40 -2.47 11.16 9.99
N SER A 41 -1.78 10.75 8.93
CA SER A 41 -1.94 9.41 8.36
C SER A 41 -1.27 8.37 9.26
N PRO A 42 -1.94 7.24 9.56
CA PRO A 42 -1.35 6.17 10.38
C PRO A 42 -0.31 5.33 9.63
N VAL A 43 -0.15 5.52 8.32
CA VAL A 43 0.57 4.60 7.42
C VAL A 43 1.58 5.28 6.50
N GLY A 44 1.97 6.52 6.80
CA GLY A 44 3.03 7.25 6.07
C GLY A 44 2.96 8.76 6.27
N TRP A 45 3.89 9.49 5.65
CA TRP A 45 3.94 10.96 5.70
C TRP A 45 3.23 11.59 4.50
N LYS A 46 2.65 12.79 4.69
CA LYS A 46 2.01 13.53 3.60
C LYS A 46 2.95 13.67 2.40
N GLY A 47 2.45 13.32 1.23
CA GLY A 47 3.17 13.36 -0.04
C GLY A 47 3.93 12.08 -0.39
N GLU A 48 4.02 11.10 0.52
CA GLU A 48 4.60 9.80 0.21
C GLU A 48 3.65 8.96 -0.64
N ARG A 49 4.21 8.23 -1.61
CA ARG A 49 3.53 7.11 -2.26
C ARG A 49 3.88 5.83 -1.52
N THR A 50 2.86 5.18 -0.97
CA THR A 50 2.98 4.07 -0.03
C THR A 50 2.39 2.79 -0.63
N ARG A 51 3.00 1.64 -0.33
CA ARG A 51 2.45 0.31 -0.59
C ARG A 51 2.09 -0.39 0.71
N LEU A 52 0.93 -1.04 0.73
CA LEU A 52 0.51 -1.93 1.82
C LEU A 52 0.02 -3.28 1.28
N PHE A 53 0.18 -4.31 2.12
CA PHE A 53 -0.41 -5.63 1.95
C PHE A 53 -1.47 -5.79 3.03
N LEU A 54 -2.71 -6.03 2.64
CA LEU A 54 -3.86 -5.96 3.53
C LEU A 54 -4.71 -7.22 3.42
N SER A 55 -5.32 -7.58 4.55
CA SER A 55 -6.50 -8.44 4.56
C SER A 55 -7.73 -7.70 4.03
N ASP A 56 -8.83 -8.41 3.83
CA ASP A 56 -10.10 -7.81 3.40
C ASP A 56 -10.54 -6.67 4.34
N ILE A 57 -10.50 -6.90 5.65
CA ILE A 57 -10.83 -5.88 6.68
C ILE A 57 -9.91 -4.67 6.58
N GLY A 58 -8.60 -4.89 6.34
CA GLY A 58 -7.65 -3.81 6.17
C GLY A 58 -7.95 -2.96 4.94
N TYR A 59 -8.34 -3.62 3.85
CA TYR A 59 -8.70 -2.96 2.60
C TYR A 59 -9.99 -2.15 2.71
N GLU A 60 -11.03 -2.66 3.37
CA GLU A 60 -12.25 -1.90 3.66
C GLU A 60 -11.95 -0.60 4.41
N LYS A 61 -11.11 -0.67 5.45
CA LYS A 61 -10.69 0.53 6.19
C LYS A 61 -9.91 1.52 5.33
N ALA A 62 -9.11 1.03 4.38
CA ALA A 62 -8.39 1.88 3.45
C ALA A 62 -9.35 2.61 2.50
N LEU A 63 -10.40 1.93 2.00
CA LEU A 63 -11.47 2.55 1.21
C LEU A 63 -12.24 3.59 2.01
N ASP A 64 -12.60 3.30 3.26
CA ASP A 64 -13.25 4.28 4.14
C ASP A 64 -12.35 5.51 4.37
N SER A 65 -11.04 5.30 4.49
CA SER A 65 -10.09 6.41 4.62
C SER A 65 -9.96 7.24 3.36
N GLN A 66 -10.06 6.61 2.18
CA GLN A 66 -10.08 7.32 0.90
C GLN A 66 -11.28 8.26 0.81
N GLN A 67 -12.47 7.84 1.27
CA GLN A 67 -13.67 8.67 1.23
C GLN A 67 -13.63 9.86 2.21
N ARG A 68 -12.83 9.79 3.27
CA ARG A 68 -12.66 10.89 4.24
C ARG A 68 -11.59 11.90 3.83
N ALA A 69 -10.70 11.52 2.92
CA ALA A 69 -9.62 12.36 2.44
C ALA A 69 -10.11 13.18 1.24
N ASP A 70 -10.91 14.22 1.52
CA ASP A 70 -11.17 15.35 0.59
C ASP A 70 -10.12 16.45 0.78
#